data_AF-A0A401WUS6-F1
#
_entry.id   AF-A0A401WUS6-F1
#
_cell.length_a   1.000
_cell.length_b   1.000
_cell.length_c   1.000
_cell.angle_alpha   90.00
_cell.angle_beta   90.00
_cell.angle_gamma   90.00
#
_symmetry.space_group_name_H-M   'P 1'
#
loop_
_entity.id
_entity.type
_entity.pdbx_description
1 polymer ?
#
loop_
_entity_poly.entity_id
_entity_poly.type
_entity_poly.pdbx_seq_one_letter_code
_entity_poly.pdbx_strand_id
1 'polypeptide(L)'
;MSAPFSSAFVPAIKTATKTALTHVGGVDAAARISRVGRTQFSDYQNRSKECVVPVDVAVDLDHCAEHPFILEAMAHALGYVLMPLRVGTSDFGKDMSQFGMASVDVMATAMKVLEDNQLDPEEADEIIPKMLHAQRILEQAIAFGRAVQKSAKPHIVRPMGDAAHG
;
A
#
# COMPACT_ATOMS: atom_id res chain seq x y z
N MET A 1 -1.60 -28.09 -21.18
CA MET A 1 -2.39 -27.03 -20.52
C MET A 1 -1.40 -26.00 -20.00
N SER A 2 -1.58 -24.71 -20.32
CA SER A 2 -0.76 -23.65 -19.71
C SER A 2 -1.11 -23.54 -18.23
N ALA A 3 -0.11 -23.28 -17.38
CA ALA A 3 -0.35 -23.03 -15.97
C ALA A 3 -1.30 -21.82 -15.79
N PRO A 4 -2.15 -21.80 -14.74
CA PRO A 4 -2.99 -20.65 -14.45
C PRO A 4 -2.15 -19.38 -14.24
N PHE A 5 -2.68 -18.21 -14.64
CA PHE A 5 -2.03 -16.90 -14.43
C PHE A 5 -1.55 -16.70 -13.00
N SER A 6 -2.35 -17.13 -12.02
CA SER A 6 -2.05 -17.01 -10.59
C SER A 6 -0.79 -17.76 -10.14
N SER A 7 -0.36 -18.80 -10.86
CA SER A 7 0.73 -19.70 -10.43
C SER A 7 2.05 -18.97 -10.15
N ALA A 8 2.38 -17.94 -10.93
CA ALA A 8 3.57 -17.12 -10.75
C ALA A 8 3.55 -16.31 -9.44
N PHE A 9 2.36 -16.02 -8.90
CA PHE A 9 2.16 -15.12 -7.76
C PHE A 9 1.83 -15.85 -6.44
N VAL A 10 1.46 -17.14 -6.50
CA VAL A 10 1.22 -17.98 -5.30
C VAL A 10 2.38 -17.89 -4.29
N PRO A 11 3.67 -17.95 -4.68
CA PRO A 11 4.78 -17.77 -3.75
C PRO A 11 4.73 -16.46 -2.94
N ALA A 12 4.35 -15.35 -3.57
CA ALA A 12 4.24 -14.05 -2.93
C ALA A 12 3.05 -14.00 -1.97
N ILE A 13 1.88 -14.49 -2.40
CA ILE A 13 0.67 -14.57 -1.57
C ILE A 13 0.90 -15.44 -0.33
N LYS A 14 1.60 -16.57 -0.46
CA LYS A 14 1.96 -17.43 0.69
C LYS A 14 2.91 -16.74 1.65
N THR A 15 3.85 -15.96 1.13
CA THR A 15 4.77 -15.15 1.94
C THR A 15 4.00 -14.08 2.72
N ALA A 16 3.11 -13.35 2.04
CA ALA A 16 2.25 -12.35 2.68
C ALA A 16 1.33 -12.97 3.75
N THR A 17 0.77 -14.15 3.49
CA THR A 17 -0.03 -14.90 4.47
C THR A 17 0.79 -15.21 5.72
N LYS A 18 2.04 -15.66 5.56
CA LYS A 18 2.94 -15.90 6.69
C LYS A 18 3.21 -14.62 7.48
N THR A 19 3.48 -13.50 6.80
CA THR A 19 3.72 -12.20 7.44
C THR A 19 2.49 -11.70 8.21
N ALA A 20 1.30 -11.82 7.65
CA ALA A 20 0.05 -11.46 8.31
C ALA A 20 -0.18 -12.32 9.56
N LEU A 21 0.04 -13.64 9.48
CA LEU A 21 -0.03 -14.53 10.63
C LEU A 21 0.94 -14.11 11.74
N THR A 22 2.17 -13.72 11.41
CA THR A 22 3.13 -13.21 12.40
C THR A 22 2.61 -11.95 13.10
N HIS A 23 2.04 -11.00 12.37
CA HIS A 23 1.51 -9.75 12.94
C HIS A 23 0.28 -9.97 13.83
N VAL A 24 -0.58 -10.92 13.47
CA VAL A 24 -1.75 -11.29 14.27
C VAL A 24 -1.36 -12.01 15.59
N GLY A 25 -0.10 -12.45 15.74
CA GLY A 25 0.36 -13.20 16.92
C GLY A 25 0.42 -14.72 16.70
N GLY A 26 0.47 -15.15 15.44
CA GLY A 26 0.65 -16.53 15.01
C GLY A 26 -0.64 -17.26 14.65
N VAL A 27 -0.48 -18.52 14.24
CA VAL A 27 -1.57 -19.40 13.76
C VAL A 27 -2.70 -19.55 14.79
N ASP A 28 -2.35 -19.55 16.08
CA ASP A 28 -3.32 -19.77 17.15
C ASP A 28 -4.20 -18.56 17.40
N ALA A 29 -3.66 -17.35 17.25
CA ALA A 29 -4.42 -16.12 17.29
C ALA A 29 -5.31 -15.99 16.06
N ALA A 30 -4.75 -16.26 14.88
CA ALA A 30 -5.48 -16.25 13.61
C ALA A 30 -6.69 -17.20 13.57
N ALA A 31 -6.56 -18.39 14.17
CA ALA A 31 -7.64 -19.38 14.25
C ALA A 31 -8.81 -18.93 15.15
N ARG A 32 -8.61 -17.93 16.02
CA ARG A 32 -9.69 -17.39 16.88
C ARG A 32 -10.47 -16.26 16.24
N ILE A 33 -9.90 -15.58 15.24
CA ILE A 33 -10.49 -14.39 14.61
C ILE A 33 -11.09 -14.67 13.24
N SER A 34 -10.91 -15.88 12.71
CA SER A 34 -11.34 -16.26 11.37
C SER A 34 -12.10 -17.59 11.42
N ARG A 35 -12.76 -17.94 10.31
CA ARG A 35 -13.56 -19.19 10.22
C ARG A 35 -12.75 -20.48 10.09
N VAL A 36 -11.42 -20.42 9.99
CA VAL A 36 -10.56 -21.58 9.66
C VAL A 36 -9.65 -21.97 10.82
N GLY A 37 -9.30 -23.26 10.89
CA GLY A 37 -8.49 -23.81 11.97
C GLY A 37 -6.98 -23.75 11.73
N ARG A 38 -6.22 -24.15 12.76
CA ARG A 38 -4.74 -24.19 12.76
C ARG A 38 -4.14 -24.92 11.56
N THR A 39 -4.65 -26.11 11.24
CA THR A 39 -4.14 -26.94 10.13
C THR A 39 -4.25 -26.23 8.80
N GLN A 40 -5.37 -25.56 8.55
CA GLN A 40 -5.59 -24.81 7.30
C GLN A 40 -4.61 -23.64 7.18
N PHE A 41 -4.40 -22.88 8.26
CA PHE A 41 -3.40 -21.80 8.25
C PHE A 41 -1.97 -22.29 8.03
N SER A 42 -1.61 -23.46 8.60
CA SER A 42 -0.32 -24.09 8.32
C SER A 42 -0.17 -24.46 6.83
N ASP A 43 -1.23 -24.97 6.21
CA ASP A 43 -1.23 -25.30 4.78
C ASP A 43 -1.19 -24.04 3.88
N TYR A 44 -1.91 -22.97 4.24
CA TYR A 44 -1.94 -21.75 3.44
C TYR A 44 -0.58 -21.08 3.30
N GLN A 45 0.25 -21.08 4.35
CA GLN A 45 1.61 -20.54 4.29
C GLN A 45 2.65 -21.52 3.70
N ASN A 46 2.31 -22.79 3.54
CA ASN A 46 3.25 -23.81 3.06
C ASN A 46 3.41 -23.77 1.53
N ARG A 47 4.64 -23.56 1.04
CA ARG A 47 4.97 -23.49 -0.39
C ARG A 47 4.72 -24.81 -1.15
N SER A 48 4.74 -25.96 -0.47
CA SER A 48 4.51 -27.26 -1.10
C SER A 48 3.03 -27.62 -1.24
N LYS A 49 2.12 -26.80 -0.69
CA LYS A 49 0.68 -27.01 -0.74
C LYS A 49 0.06 -26.08 -1.77
N GLU A 50 -0.82 -26.60 -2.60
CA GLU A 50 -1.49 -25.82 -3.65
C GLU A 50 -2.50 -24.81 -3.10
N CYS A 51 -3.09 -25.09 -1.93
CA CYS A 51 -4.09 -24.23 -1.33
C CYS A 51 -3.50 -22.89 -0.87
N VAL A 52 -4.24 -21.81 -1.13
CA VAL A 52 -3.96 -20.46 -0.66
C VAL A 52 -5.06 -19.99 0.29
N VAL A 53 -4.77 -18.95 1.07
CA VAL A 53 -5.76 -18.37 1.98
C VAL A 53 -7.00 -17.91 1.20
N PRO A 54 -8.22 -18.28 1.63
CA PRO A 54 -9.46 -17.77 1.04
C PRO A 54 -9.61 -16.26 1.23
N VAL A 55 -10.33 -15.59 0.32
CA VAL A 55 -10.46 -14.12 0.33
C VAL A 55 -11.04 -13.58 1.64
N ASP A 56 -12.07 -14.23 2.18
CA ASP A 56 -12.70 -13.80 3.43
C ASP A 56 -11.75 -13.93 4.63
N VAL A 57 -10.99 -15.03 4.69
CA VAL A 57 -9.95 -15.23 5.71
C VAL A 57 -8.80 -14.22 5.54
N ALA A 58 -8.43 -13.88 4.31
CA ALA A 58 -7.40 -12.87 4.06
C ALA A 58 -7.82 -11.50 4.58
N VAL A 59 -9.11 -11.14 4.43
CA VAL A 59 -9.67 -9.91 5.00
C VAL A 59 -9.58 -9.91 6.53
N ASP A 60 -9.95 -11.00 7.19
CA ASP A 60 -9.84 -11.10 8.66
C ASP A 60 -8.40 -10.93 9.14
N LEU A 61 -7.44 -11.57 8.45
CA LEU A 61 -6.01 -11.48 8.77
C LEU A 61 -5.46 -10.07 8.58
N ASP A 62 -5.68 -9.48 7.41
CA ASP A 62 -5.17 -8.14 7.08
C ASP A 62 -5.81 -7.06 7.98
N HIS A 63 -7.10 -7.23 8.32
CA HIS A 63 -7.79 -6.35 9.25
C HIS A 63 -7.20 -6.45 10.67
N CYS A 64 -7.03 -7.67 11.19
CA CYS A 64 -6.47 -7.86 12.53
C CYS A 64 -4.98 -7.52 12.63
N ALA A 65 -4.23 -7.67 11.54
CA ALA A 65 -2.84 -7.24 11.45
C ALA A 65 -2.70 -5.71 11.37
N GLU A 66 -3.82 -4.98 11.21
CA GLU A 66 -3.87 -3.54 10.95
C GLU A 66 -2.99 -3.12 9.75
N HIS A 67 -2.76 -4.05 8.82
CA HIS A 67 -1.93 -3.85 7.64
C HIS A 67 -2.34 -4.83 6.51
N PRO A 68 -2.55 -4.36 5.27
CA PRO A 68 -3.11 -5.15 4.17
C PRO A 68 -2.08 -6.05 3.47
N PHE A 69 -1.33 -6.89 4.19
CA PHE A 69 -0.25 -7.71 3.62
C PHE A 69 -0.70 -8.59 2.45
N ILE A 70 -1.80 -9.32 2.62
CA ILE A 70 -2.27 -10.28 1.61
C ILE A 70 -2.92 -9.54 0.44
N LEU A 71 -3.71 -8.51 0.74
CA LEU A 71 -4.32 -7.65 -0.26
C LEU A 71 -3.25 -6.95 -1.11
N GLU A 72 -2.14 -6.46 -0.53
CA GLU A 72 -1.00 -5.86 -1.25
C GLU A 72 -0.35 -6.85 -2.20
N ALA A 73 -0.08 -8.07 -1.74
CA ALA A 73 0.45 -9.11 -2.61
C ALA A 73 -0.49 -9.42 -3.79
N MET A 74 -1.81 -9.41 -3.55
CA MET A 74 -2.81 -9.60 -4.61
C MET A 74 -2.87 -8.41 -5.57
N ALA A 75 -2.81 -7.17 -5.06
CA ALA A 75 -2.78 -5.97 -5.90
C ALA A 75 -1.56 -5.96 -6.81
N HIS A 76 -0.37 -6.24 -6.28
CA HIS A 76 0.86 -6.34 -7.07
C HIS A 76 0.80 -7.44 -8.13
N ALA A 77 0.22 -8.60 -7.81
CA ALA A 77 0.03 -9.68 -8.78
C ALA A 77 -0.83 -9.28 -9.99
N LEU A 78 -1.70 -8.29 -9.80
CA LEU A 78 -2.59 -7.74 -10.82
C LEU A 78 -2.07 -6.43 -11.44
N GLY A 79 -0.90 -5.96 -11.03
CA GLY A 79 -0.32 -4.70 -11.51
C GLY A 79 -0.95 -3.43 -10.92
N TYR A 80 -1.56 -3.54 -9.73
CA TYR A 80 -2.13 -2.41 -8.99
C TYR A 80 -1.31 -2.07 -7.75
N VAL A 81 -1.37 -0.79 -7.37
CA VAL A 81 -0.90 -0.29 -6.07
C VAL A 81 -2.12 -0.11 -5.15
N LEU A 82 -1.95 -0.42 -3.87
CA LEU A 82 -3.03 -0.28 -2.89
C LEU A 82 -3.09 1.09 -2.26
N MET A 83 -4.33 1.52 -2.07
CA MET A 83 -4.67 2.86 -1.62
C MET A 83 -5.55 2.80 -0.37
N PRO A 84 -5.04 3.19 0.81
CA PRO A 84 -5.85 3.19 2.03
C PRO A 84 -7.01 4.16 1.89
N LEU A 85 -8.23 3.71 2.21
CA LEU A 85 -9.42 4.58 2.19
C LEU A 85 -9.54 5.46 3.44
N ARG A 86 -8.79 5.14 4.49
CA ARG A 86 -8.69 5.92 5.72
C ARG A 86 -7.20 6.14 5.98
N VAL A 87 -6.70 7.25 5.48
CA VAL A 87 -5.45 7.80 6.02
C VAL A 87 -5.85 8.52 7.32
N GLY A 88 -4.97 8.54 8.32
CA GLY A 88 -5.25 9.17 9.62
C GLY A 88 -5.66 10.64 9.50
N THR A 89 -5.66 11.37 10.62
CA THR A 89 -5.96 12.82 10.65
C THR A 89 -4.86 13.65 9.98
N SER A 90 -4.62 13.40 8.70
CA SER A 90 -3.77 14.23 7.87
C SER A 90 -4.52 15.50 7.51
N ASP A 91 -3.78 16.60 7.42
CA ASP A 91 -4.32 17.88 6.97
C ASP A 91 -4.16 17.93 5.45
N PHE A 92 -5.28 17.92 4.72
CA PHE A 92 -5.29 17.99 3.26
C PHE A 92 -4.46 19.15 2.71
N GLY A 93 -4.46 20.31 3.40
CA GLY A 93 -3.67 21.46 2.98
C GLY A 93 -2.17 21.20 3.09
N LYS A 94 -1.75 20.50 4.15
CA LYS A 94 -0.37 20.06 4.35
C LYS A 94 0.05 19.03 3.31
N ASP A 95 -0.79 18.04 3.04
CA ASP A 95 -0.50 16.99 2.05
C ASP A 95 -0.36 17.59 0.65
N MET A 96 -1.28 18.48 0.26
CA MET A 96 -1.19 19.14 -1.04
C MET A 96 0.02 20.09 -1.14
N SER A 97 0.40 20.76 -0.05
CA SER A 97 1.61 21.58 0.01
C SER A 97 2.87 20.73 -0.17
N GLN A 98 2.97 19.62 0.58
CA GLN A 98 4.08 18.67 0.47
C GLN A 98 4.15 18.01 -0.90
N PHE A 99 3.00 17.68 -1.50
CA PHE A 99 2.94 17.15 -2.87
C PHE A 99 3.46 18.19 -3.88
N GLY A 100 3.11 19.46 -3.71
CA GLY A 100 3.64 20.55 -4.53
C GLY A 100 5.16 20.64 -4.46
N MET A 101 5.73 20.59 -3.25
CA MET A 101 7.18 20.60 -3.06
C MET A 101 7.87 19.36 -3.66
N ALA A 102 7.33 18.17 -3.43
CA ALA A 102 7.86 16.92 -3.97
C ALA A 102 7.78 16.89 -5.51
N SER A 103 6.72 17.46 -6.09
CA SER A 103 6.56 17.55 -7.55
C SER A 103 7.62 18.46 -8.19
N VAL A 104 7.99 19.56 -7.52
CA VAL A 104 9.08 20.44 -7.99
C VAL A 104 10.41 19.69 -8.00
N ASP A 105 10.72 18.91 -6.97
CA ASP A 105 11.96 18.13 -6.90
C ASP A 105 12.01 17.02 -7.97
N VAL A 106 10.90 16.31 -8.18
CA VAL A 106 10.76 15.34 -9.29
C VAL A 106 10.99 16.03 -10.63
N MET A 107 10.36 17.18 -10.87
CA MET A 107 10.48 17.90 -12.14
C MET A 107 11.89 18.46 -12.36
N ALA A 108 12.53 18.98 -11.32
CA ALA A 108 13.91 19.47 -11.39
C ALA A 108 14.90 18.34 -11.71
N THR A 109 14.65 17.13 -11.20
CA THR A 109 15.46 15.94 -11.51
C THR A 109 15.18 15.48 -12.94
N ALA A 110 13.91 15.40 -13.33
CA ALA A 110 13.51 15.02 -14.69
C ALA A 110 14.09 15.97 -15.75
N MET A 111 14.15 17.27 -15.48
CA MET A 111 14.75 18.25 -16.40
C MET A 111 16.22 17.97 -16.69
N LYS A 112 16.99 17.44 -15.74
CA LYS A 112 18.39 17.05 -15.94
C LYS A 112 18.50 15.82 -16.84
N VAL A 113 17.66 14.81 -16.58
CA VAL A 113 17.56 13.58 -17.40
C VAL A 113 17.17 13.92 -18.85
N LEU A 114 16.31 14.91 -19.04
CA LEU A 114 15.88 15.32 -20.38
C LEU A 114 16.99 16.04 -21.19
N GLU A 115 18.13 16.39 -20.60
CA GLU A 115 19.21 17.09 -21.31
C GLU A 115 19.87 16.23 -22.40
N ASP A 116 20.00 14.91 -22.17
CA ASP A 116 20.61 13.97 -23.12
C ASP A 116 19.61 13.01 -23.78
N ASN A 117 18.32 13.13 -23.41
CA ASN A 117 17.21 12.26 -23.85
C ASN A 117 17.41 10.77 -23.53
N GLN A 118 18.20 10.45 -22.52
CA GLN A 118 18.37 9.09 -22.00
C GLN A 118 18.03 9.08 -20.50
N LEU A 119 17.62 7.92 -19.98
CA LEU A 119 17.46 7.71 -18.54
C LEU A 119 18.40 6.58 -18.18
N ASP A 120 19.54 6.91 -17.59
CA ASP A 120 20.53 5.94 -17.17
C ASP A 120 20.18 5.30 -15.80
N PRO A 121 20.87 4.22 -15.38
CA PRO A 121 20.59 3.57 -14.11
C PRO A 121 20.80 4.46 -12.87
N GLU A 122 21.78 5.37 -12.88
CA GLU A 122 22.06 6.27 -11.75
C GLU A 122 20.95 7.32 -11.63
N GLU A 123 20.48 7.85 -12.75
CA GLU A 123 19.36 8.76 -12.83
C GLU A 123 18.04 8.10 -12.43
N ALA A 124 17.84 6.83 -12.82
CA ALA A 124 16.70 6.03 -12.39
C ALA A 124 16.72 5.83 -10.87
N ASP A 125 17.88 5.49 -10.30
CA ASP A 125 18.08 5.36 -8.86
C ASP A 125 17.87 6.68 -8.11
N GLU A 126 18.11 7.84 -8.74
CA GLU A 126 17.82 9.15 -8.15
C GLU A 126 16.33 9.52 -8.24
N ILE A 127 15.69 9.36 -9.40
CA ILE A 127 14.35 9.90 -9.66
C ILE A 127 13.22 9.02 -9.11
N ILE A 128 13.40 7.69 -9.13
CA ILE A 128 12.37 6.74 -8.69
C ILE A 128 11.97 6.96 -7.22
N PRO A 129 12.90 7.10 -6.25
CA PRO A 129 12.55 7.38 -4.85
C PRO A 129 11.76 8.69 -4.69
N LYS A 130 12.10 9.73 -5.46
CA LYS A 130 11.38 11.02 -5.44
C LYS A 130 9.96 10.89 -5.97
N MET A 131 9.77 10.15 -7.06
CA MET A 131 8.45 9.84 -7.61
C MET A 131 7.60 9.03 -6.64
N LEU A 132 8.16 7.99 -6.01
CA LEU A 132 7.47 7.19 -5.01
C LEU A 132 7.06 8.02 -3.78
N HIS A 133 7.91 8.98 -3.37
CA HIS A 133 7.58 9.92 -2.31
C HIS A 133 6.41 10.83 -2.69
N ALA A 134 6.45 11.45 -3.87
CA ALA A 134 5.36 12.29 -4.38
C ALA A 134 4.05 11.51 -4.54
N GLN A 135 4.13 10.28 -5.07
CA GLN A 135 3.01 9.35 -5.18
C GLN A 135 2.38 9.13 -3.80
N ARG A 136 3.15 8.72 -2.80
CA ARG A 136 2.65 8.47 -1.44
C ARG A 136 1.91 9.67 -0.84
N ILE A 137 2.40 10.89 -1.03
CA ILE A 137 1.74 12.10 -0.51
C ILE A 137 0.42 12.36 -1.24
N LEU A 138 0.42 12.26 -2.57
CA LEU A 138 -0.80 12.43 -3.36
C LEU A 138 -1.86 11.38 -3.00
N GLU A 139 -1.40 10.16 -2.76
CA GLU A 139 -2.22 9.05 -2.32
C GLU A 139 -2.91 9.36 -0.97
N GLN A 140 -2.20 9.98 -0.03
CA GLN A 140 -2.76 10.45 1.23
C GLN A 140 -3.82 11.53 1.04
N ALA A 141 -3.56 12.52 0.19
CA ALA A 141 -4.52 13.57 -0.14
C ALA A 141 -5.80 13.01 -0.80
N ILE A 142 -5.68 12.04 -1.72
CA ILE A 142 -6.82 11.38 -2.37
C ILE A 142 -7.66 10.62 -1.34
N ALA A 143 -7.03 9.87 -0.43
CA ALA A 143 -7.73 9.15 0.62
C ALA A 143 -8.52 10.10 1.53
N PHE A 144 -7.92 11.22 1.90
CA PHE A 144 -8.59 12.27 2.65
C PHE A 144 -9.78 12.86 1.89
N GLY A 145 -9.60 13.22 0.61
CA GLY A 145 -10.66 13.74 -0.24
C GLY A 145 -11.85 12.77 -0.36
N ARG A 146 -11.59 11.47 -0.48
CA ARG A 146 -12.62 10.42 -0.47
C ARG A 146 -13.36 10.34 0.87
N ALA A 147 -12.66 10.52 1.99
CA ALA A 147 -13.29 10.55 3.31
C ALA A 147 -14.25 11.74 3.46
N VAL A 148 -13.87 12.92 2.97
CA VAL A 148 -14.73 14.12 2.94
C VAL A 148 -15.94 13.94 2.02
N GLN A 149 -15.74 13.38 0.81
CA GLN A 149 -16.85 13.08 -0.11
C GLN A 149 -17.92 12.18 0.53
N LYS A 150 -17.48 11.15 1.28
CA LYS A 150 -18.40 10.24 1.98
C LYS A 150 -19.12 10.89 3.17
N SER A 151 -18.49 11.86 3.84
CA SER A 151 -19.08 12.51 5.02
C SER A 151 -20.08 13.62 4.65
N ALA A 152 -20.08 14.07 3.40
CA ALA A 152 -20.92 15.16 2.86
C ALA A 152 -20.87 16.47 3.68
N LYS A 153 -19.83 16.64 4.50
CA LYS A 153 -19.59 17.84 5.31
C LYS A 153 -18.31 18.53 4.81
N PRO A 154 -18.34 19.85 4.58
CA PRO A 154 -17.13 20.59 4.21
C PRO A 154 -16.04 20.42 5.27
N HIS A 155 -14.82 20.08 4.84
CA HIS A 155 -13.64 20.13 5.71
C HIS A 155 -12.95 21.47 5.55
N ILE A 156 -12.70 22.17 6.66
CA ILE A 156 -11.94 23.43 6.66
C ILE A 156 -10.46 23.07 6.47
N VAL A 157 -9.94 23.34 5.28
CA VAL A 157 -8.51 23.24 4.99
C VAL A 157 -7.80 24.37 5.75
N ARG A 158 -6.78 24.05 6.56
CA ARG A 158 -6.02 25.11 7.24
C ARG A 158 -5.19 25.89 6.22
N PRO A 159 -5.15 27.23 6.31
CA PRO A 159 -4.34 28.04 5.43
C PRO A 159 -2.86 27.75 5.63
N MET A 160 -2.10 27.86 4.55
CA MET A 160 -0.64 27.72 4.53
C MET A 160 -0.01 28.89 5.31
N GLY A 161 0.22 28.72 6.62
CA GLY A 161 0.83 29.76 7.45
C GLY A 161 0.83 29.55 8.97
N ASP A 162 -0.11 28.78 9.55
CA ASP A 162 -0.29 28.77 11.01
C ASP A 162 0.66 27.83 11.80
N ALA A 163 1.81 27.47 11.22
CA ALA A 163 2.87 26.71 11.91
C ALA A 163 4.01 27.59 12.46
N ALA A 164 3.79 28.90 12.56
CA ALA A 164 4.71 29.83 13.21
C ALA A 164 3.92 30.75 14.16
N HIS A 165 3.68 30.27 15.39
CA HIS A 165 3.66 31.03 16.65
C HIS A 165 3.00 30.17 17.74
N GLY A 166 3.83 29.39 18.43
CA GLY A 166 3.53 28.64 19.65
C GLY A 166 4.83 28.19 20.27
#